data_AF-A0A2D4MNC5-F1
#
_entry.id   AF-A0A2D4MNC5-F1
#
_cell.length_a   1.000
_cell.length_b   1.000
_cell.length_c   1.000
_cell.angle_alpha   90.00
_cell.angle_beta   90.00
_cell.angle_gamma   90.00
#
_symmetry.space_group_name_H-M   'P 1'
#
loop_
_entity.id
_entity.type
_entity.pdbx_description
1 polymer ?
#
loop_
_entity_poly.entity_id
_entity_poly.type
_entity_poly.pdbx_seq_one_letter_code
_entity_poly.pdbx_strand_id
1 'polypeptide(L)'
;DNSESAKTHKSSATFLSGLTDCTNLTFSKVQRLWESNSAAHKEICAVLAAATEVIRTQGGTESETEYFGVLMTTLEAVESPESLAAVAYLLSLVLKRVPSPVLIKKFSDVSKAFMGILGSQACGDSTLALRWILSCLATLLRRQNLLTWNYPVTMQVFHGLLSFTVHVKPKVRKAAQHGVCSILRGSEFLFGDGAPPHHPAAISTAKFCVQEIEKSGGSKEATTTLHMLTLLRDLLPYFPAPAVKSCCETLLRVMTLSHVLVTACAMKAFHSLFAA
;
A
#
# COMPACT_ATOMS: atom_id res chain seq x y z
N ASP A 1 4.89 65.13 -17.73
CA ASP A 1 5.34 63.83 -18.23
C ASP A 1 5.72 62.90 -17.11
N ASN A 2 4.97 61.82 -17.10
CA ASN A 2 4.89 60.76 -16.10
C ASN A 2 5.86 59.65 -16.51
N SER A 3 6.74 59.18 -15.62
CA SER A 3 7.37 57.86 -15.81
C SER A 3 7.82 57.27 -14.47
N GLU A 4 6.85 56.74 -13.73
CA GLU A 4 7.09 55.74 -12.70
C GLU A 4 7.69 54.48 -13.34
N SER A 5 8.90 54.14 -12.90
CA SER A 5 9.55 52.84 -13.15
C SER A 5 8.77 51.73 -12.45
N ALA A 6 7.82 51.13 -13.16
CA ALA A 6 7.14 49.91 -12.72
C ALA A 6 8.13 48.72 -12.73
N LYS A 7 8.56 48.29 -11.54
CA LYS A 7 9.27 47.03 -11.35
C LYS A 7 8.31 45.88 -11.65
N THR A 8 8.49 45.23 -12.80
CA THR A 8 7.74 44.03 -13.15
C THR A 8 8.11 42.89 -12.19
N HIS A 9 7.21 42.57 -11.27
CA HIS A 9 7.28 41.35 -10.48
C HIS A 9 7.27 40.14 -11.44
N LYS A 10 8.33 39.33 -11.41
CA LYS A 10 8.36 37.99 -12.04
C LYS A 10 7.36 37.09 -11.32
N SER A 11 6.11 37.15 -11.75
CA SER A 11 5.00 36.32 -11.27
C SER A 11 5.11 34.92 -11.85
N SER A 12 5.27 33.92 -10.98
CA SER A 12 4.61 32.59 -11.00
C SER A 12 4.75 31.66 -12.22
N ALA A 13 5.36 32.10 -13.33
CA ALA A 13 5.33 31.44 -14.61
C ALA A 13 6.27 30.23 -14.72
N THR A 14 7.19 30.03 -13.77
CA THR A 14 8.18 28.94 -13.82
C THR A 14 7.65 27.60 -13.30
N PHE A 15 6.61 27.57 -12.47
CA PHE A 15 6.10 26.33 -11.87
C PHE A 15 5.19 25.50 -12.78
N LEU A 16 4.49 26.16 -13.72
CA LEU A 16 3.46 25.50 -14.52
C LEU A 16 3.98 24.97 -15.87
N SER A 17 5.09 25.50 -16.40
CA SER A 17 5.59 25.08 -17.72
C SER A 17 6.09 23.63 -17.71
N GLY A 18 6.80 23.20 -16.66
CA GLY A 18 7.29 21.81 -16.57
C GLY A 18 6.18 20.76 -16.33
N LEU A 19 5.00 21.19 -15.88
CA LEU A 19 3.93 20.30 -15.41
C LEU A 19 2.83 20.05 -16.46
N THR A 20 2.59 21.03 -17.35
CA THR A 20 1.62 20.91 -18.47
C THR A 20 2.14 19.96 -19.56
N ASP A 21 3.46 19.72 -19.58
CA ASP A 21 4.14 18.91 -20.58
C ASP A 21 4.37 17.45 -20.16
N CYS A 22 3.94 17.01 -18.96
CA CYS A 22 4.13 15.61 -18.55
C CYS A 22 3.35 14.68 -19.48
N THR A 23 4.08 13.85 -20.22
CA THR A 23 3.52 13.00 -21.29
C THR A 23 3.00 11.66 -20.77
N ASN A 24 3.39 11.25 -19.56
CA ASN A 24 3.02 9.95 -19.02
C ASN A 24 1.58 9.90 -18.48
N LEU A 25 0.73 9.11 -19.16
CA LEU A 25 -0.70 8.94 -18.85
C LEU A 25 -0.98 8.32 -17.48
N THR A 26 0.01 7.67 -16.84
CA THR A 26 -0.09 7.14 -15.48
C THR A 26 -0.51 8.22 -14.48
N PHE A 27 -0.10 9.47 -14.72
CA PHE A 27 -0.40 10.61 -13.85
C PHE A 27 -1.65 11.39 -14.25
N SER A 28 -2.48 10.88 -15.17
CA SER A 28 -3.79 11.47 -15.53
C SER A 28 -4.66 11.83 -14.31
N LYS A 29 -4.58 11.05 -13.22
CA LYS A 29 -5.28 11.36 -11.95
C LYS A 29 -4.70 12.54 -11.19
N VAL A 30 -3.40 12.78 -11.32
CA VAL A 30 -2.70 13.92 -10.73
C VAL A 30 -3.09 15.20 -11.46
N GLN A 31 -3.49 15.11 -12.73
CA GLN A 31 -3.94 16.28 -13.49
C GLN A 31 -5.09 17.04 -12.82
N ARG A 32 -6.02 16.30 -12.20
CA ARG A 32 -7.15 16.88 -11.46
C ARG A 32 -6.73 17.58 -10.17
N LEU A 33 -5.52 17.32 -9.67
CA LEU A 33 -4.99 17.94 -8.46
C LEU A 33 -4.35 19.31 -8.76
N TRP A 34 -4.12 19.64 -10.03
CA TRP A 34 -3.46 20.88 -10.46
C TRP A 34 -4.24 22.14 -10.11
N GLU A 35 -5.57 22.08 -10.21
CA GLU A 35 -6.44 23.22 -9.91
C GLU A 35 -6.73 23.38 -8.41
N SER A 36 -6.23 22.47 -7.59
CA SER A 36 -6.52 22.47 -6.16
C SER A 36 -5.60 23.41 -5.38
N ASN A 37 -6.19 24.22 -4.51
CA ASN A 37 -5.47 25.07 -3.56
C ASN A 37 -4.86 24.34 -2.34
N SER A 38 -5.06 23.02 -2.20
CA SER A 38 -4.46 22.22 -1.13
C SER A 38 -2.92 22.18 -1.20
N ALA A 39 -2.25 22.47 -0.09
CA ALA A 39 -0.80 22.36 0.04
C ALA A 39 -0.29 20.94 -0.30
N ALA A 40 -1.00 19.89 0.13
CA ALA A 40 -0.63 18.52 -0.18
C ALA A 40 -0.71 18.21 -1.69
N HIS A 41 -1.67 18.81 -2.41
CA HIS A 41 -1.76 18.64 -3.85
C HIS A 41 -0.64 19.40 -4.57
N LYS A 42 -0.31 20.61 -4.11
CA LYS A 42 0.83 21.38 -4.63
C LYS A 42 2.15 20.62 -4.44
N GLU A 43 2.35 19.98 -3.30
CA GLU A 43 3.53 19.15 -3.03
C GLU A 43 3.64 17.96 -4.00
N ILE A 44 2.53 17.23 -4.22
CA ILE A 44 2.49 16.14 -5.22
C ILE A 44 2.89 16.63 -6.61
N CYS A 45 2.38 17.80 -7.00
CA CYS A 45 2.68 18.39 -8.30
C CYS A 45 4.14 18.83 -8.39
N ALA A 46 4.68 19.44 -7.34
CA ALA A 46 6.08 19.86 -7.28
C ALA A 46 7.04 18.68 -7.40
N VAL A 47 6.79 17.59 -6.66
CA VAL A 47 7.58 16.35 -6.75
C VAL A 47 7.51 15.75 -8.15
N LEU A 48 6.32 15.71 -8.76
CA LEU A 48 6.17 15.17 -10.12
C LEU A 48 6.91 16.03 -11.17
N ALA A 49 6.83 17.36 -11.07
CA ALA A 49 7.58 18.26 -11.94
C ALA A 49 9.09 18.06 -11.78
N ALA A 50 9.59 18.02 -10.54
CA ALA A 50 11.00 17.79 -10.26
C ALA A 50 11.49 16.44 -10.81
N ALA A 51 10.71 15.37 -10.62
CA ALA A 51 11.05 14.05 -11.17
C ALA A 51 11.07 14.06 -12.71
N THR A 52 10.10 14.74 -13.34
CA THR A 52 10.03 14.87 -14.80
C THR A 52 11.23 15.63 -15.36
N GLU A 53 11.62 16.73 -14.70
CA GLU A 53 12.80 17.52 -15.09
C GLU A 53 14.10 16.70 -14.99
N VAL A 54 14.25 15.91 -13.93
CA VAL A 54 15.42 15.00 -13.79
C VAL A 54 15.47 13.98 -14.94
N ILE A 55 14.34 13.44 -15.37
CA ILE A 55 14.30 12.49 -16.50
C ILE A 55 14.69 13.20 -17.80
N ARG A 56 14.12 14.39 -18.06
CA ARG A 56 14.38 15.16 -19.28
C ARG A 56 15.83 15.62 -19.40
N THR A 57 16.40 16.11 -18.30
CA THR A 57 17.80 16.55 -18.26
C THR A 57 18.78 15.41 -18.52
N GLN A 58 18.39 14.16 -18.26
CA GLN A 58 19.15 12.96 -18.60
C GLN A 58 18.84 12.40 -20.00
N GLY A 59 18.01 13.09 -20.81
CA GLY A 59 17.63 12.65 -22.15
C GLY A 59 16.63 11.49 -22.16
N GLY A 60 15.90 11.29 -21.06
CA GLY A 60 14.94 10.20 -20.90
C GLY A 60 13.61 10.41 -21.62
N THR A 61 12.78 9.37 -21.61
CA THR A 61 11.52 9.30 -22.38
C THR A 61 10.26 9.38 -21.53
N GLU A 62 10.37 9.70 -20.24
CA GLU A 62 9.25 9.74 -19.29
C GLU A 62 8.52 8.37 -19.13
N SER A 63 9.24 7.27 -19.31
CA SER A 63 8.70 5.92 -19.09
C SER A 63 8.42 5.66 -17.61
N GLU A 64 7.52 4.72 -17.32
CA GLU A 64 7.20 4.35 -15.94
C GLU A 64 8.41 3.79 -15.18
N THR A 65 9.34 3.17 -15.89
CA THR A 65 10.57 2.65 -15.28
C THR A 65 11.52 3.79 -14.90
N GLU A 66 11.62 4.85 -15.71
CA GLU A 66 12.40 6.05 -15.39
C GLU A 66 11.79 6.80 -14.20
N TYR A 67 10.47 7.02 -14.20
CA TYR A 67 9.78 7.61 -13.06
C TYR A 67 9.93 6.77 -11.79
N PHE A 68 9.83 5.46 -11.90
CA PHE A 68 10.06 4.57 -10.77
C PHE A 68 11.46 4.73 -10.19
N GLY A 69 12.50 4.74 -11.04
CA GLY A 69 13.88 4.94 -10.60
C GLY A 69 14.08 6.30 -9.91
N VAL A 70 13.65 7.39 -10.55
CA VAL A 70 13.80 8.74 -9.99
C VAL A 70 13.03 8.89 -8.68
N LEU A 71 11.78 8.45 -8.63
CA LEU A 71 10.97 8.55 -7.42
C LEU A 71 11.48 7.68 -6.28
N MET A 72 12.10 6.52 -6.55
CA MET A 72 12.76 5.73 -5.51
C MET A 72 13.96 6.48 -4.91
N THR A 73 14.80 7.10 -5.75
CA THR A 73 15.91 7.94 -5.28
C THR A 73 15.39 9.15 -4.49
N THR A 74 14.33 9.81 -4.95
CA THR A 74 13.70 10.92 -4.23
C THR A 74 13.15 10.45 -2.89
N LEU A 75 12.53 9.27 -2.82
CA LEU A 75 11.96 8.72 -1.59
C LEU A 75 13.00 8.52 -0.49
N GLU A 76 14.22 8.11 -0.86
CA GLU A 76 15.33 7.90 0.07
C GLU A 76 15.97 9.22 0.54
N ALA A 77 15.80 10.31 -0.23
CA ALA A 77 16.40 11.61 0.06
C ALA A 77 15.46 12.59 0.81
N VAL A 78 14.14 12.37 0.78
CA VAL A 78 13.18 13.29 1.40
C VAL A 78 13.07 13.07 2.92
N GLU A 79 13.12 14.16 3.68
CA GLU A 79 13.01 14.14 5.14
C GLU A 79 11.64 14.62 5.64
N SER A 80 10.94 15.45 4.87
CA SER A 80 9.65 16.00 5.29
C SER A 80 8.52 14.96 5.17
N PRO A 81 7.60 14.88 6.14
CA PRO A 81 6.44 13.99 6.07
C PRO A 81 5.55 14.23 4.85
N GLU A 82 5.43 15.48 4.42
CA GLU A 82 4.61 15.91 3.29
C GLU A 82 5.22 15.44 1.96
N SER A 83 6.52 15.70 1.75
CA SER A 83 7.24 15.25 0.54
C SER A 83 7.29 13.72 0.50
N LEU A 84 7.54 13.06 1.64
CA LEU A 84 7.51 11.60 1.73
C LEU A 84 6.13 11.03 1.30
N ALA A 85 5.04 11.64 1.76
CA ALA A 85 3.69 11.22 1.38
C ALA A 85 3.40 11.46 -0.10
N ALA A 86 3.89 12.58 -0.66
CA ALA A 86 3.76 12.91 -2.08
C ALA A 86 4.51 11.92 -2.98
N VAL A 87 5.79 11.64 -2.68
CA VAL A 87 6.61 10.67 -3.40
C VAL A 87 6.00 9.27 -3.32
N ALA A 88 5.58 8.83 -2.12
CA ALA A 88 4.94 7.53 -1.93
C ALA A 88 3.63 7.41 -2.73
N TYR A 89 2.84 8.49 -2.82
CA TYR A 89 1.64 8.51 -3.65
C TYR A 89 1.97 8.30 -5.13
N LEU A 90 2.92 9.06 -5.68
CA LEU A 90 3.33 8.96 -7.08
C LEU A 90 3.87 7.56 -7.40
N LEU A 91 4.71 6.99 -6.52
CA LEU A 91 5.17 5.61 -6.62
C LEU A 91 4.01 4.61 -6.67
N SER A 92 2.97 4.80 -5.87
CA SER A 92 1.80 3.91 -5.85
C SER A 92 1.01 3.89 -7.17
N LEU A 93 1.14 4.95 -7.98
CA LEU A 93 0.57 5.03 -9.32
C LEU A 93 1.48 4.31 -10.34
N VAL A 94 2.77 4.64 -10.32
CA VAL A 94 3.78 4.14 -11.27
C VAL A 94 4.00 2.64 -11.12
N LEU A 95 4.14 2.13 -9.89
CA LEU A 95 4.41 0.70 -9.62
C LEU A 95 3.40 -0.25 -10.27
N LYS A 96 2.16 0.20 -10.52
CA LYS A 96 1.12 -0.62 -11.16
C LYS A 96 1.39 -0.85 -12.65
N ARG A 97 2.21 -0.01 -13.26
CA ARG A 97 2.51 0.05 -14.68
C ARG A 97 3.95 -0.35 -15.02
N VAL A 98 4.86 -0.34 -14.04
CA VAL A 98 6.24 -0.85 -14.22
C VAL A 98 6.20 -2.33 -14.64
N PRO A 99 6.98 -2.74 -15.65
CA PRO A 99 7.05 -4.13 -16.10
C PRO A 99 7.45 -5.10 -14.97
N SER A 100 6.79 -6.26 -14.88
CA SER A 100 7.05 -7.28 -13.87
C SER A 100 8.53 -7.68 -13.75
N PRO A 101 9.32 -7.84 -14.84
CA PRO A 101 10.74 -8.18 -14.72
C PRO A 101 11.56 -7.16 -13.92
N VAL A 102 11.23 -5.87 -14.02
CA VAL A 102 11.89 -4.81 -13.26
C VAL A 102 11.57 -4.94 -11.78
N LEU A 103 10.29 -5.14 -11.44
CA LEU A 103 9.83 -5.27 -10.05
C LEU A 103 10.36 -6.53 -9.36
N ILE A 104 10.53 -7.62 -10.10
CA ILE A 104 11.19 -8.83 -9.61
C ILE A 104 12.68 -8.55 -9.37
N LYS A 105 13.39 -7.98 -10.35
CA LYS A 105 14.83 -7.70 -10.24
C LYS A 105 15.15 -6.72 -9.10
N LYS A 106 14.27 -5.75 -8.84
CA LYS A 106 14.46 -4.71 -7.82
C LYS A 106 13.78 -5.01 -6.49
N PHE A 107 13.21 -6.21 -6.31
CA PHE A 107 12.43 -6.55 -5.11
C PHE A 107 13.19 -6.28 -3.80
N SER A 108 14.43 -6.76 -3.70
CA SER A 108 15.23 -6.64 -2.46
C SER A 108 15.47 -5.18 -2.07
N ASP A 109 15.97 -4.37 -3.00
CA ASP A 109 16.30 -2.96 -2.74
C ASP A 109 15.05 -2.16 -2.34
N VAL A 110 13.97 -2.33 -3.13
CA VAL A 110 12.73 -1.56 -2.96
C VAL A 110 11.99 -1.96 -1.70
N SER A 111 11.91 -3.26 -1.42
CA SER A 111 11.26 -3.74 -0.20
C SER A 111 12.01 -3.30 1.05
N LYS A 112 13.36 -3.27 1.01
CA LYS A 112 14.18 -2.75 2.10
C LYS A 112 13.92 -1.26 2.35
N ALA A 113 13.89 -0.44 1.31
CA ALA A 113 13.58 0.99 1.44
C ALA A 113 12.19 1.22 2.05
N PHE A 114 11.17 0.52 1.53
CA PHE A 114 9.81 0.63 2.06
C PHE A 114 9.67 0.13 3.49
N MET A 115 10.31 -0.99 3.84
CA MET A 115 10.32 -1.51 5.21
C MET A 115 11.03 -0.56 6.18
N GLY A 116 12.11 0.10 5.75
CA GLY A 116 12.79 1.14 6.52
C GLY A 116 11.85 2.31 6.86
N ILE A 117 11.06 2.77 5.89
CA ILE A 117 10.07 3.84 6.08
C ILE A 117 8.93 3.39 6.99
N LEU A 118 8.42 2.16 6.83
CA LEU A 118 7.39 1.63 7.72
C LEU A 118 7.90 1.54 9.16
N GLY A 119 9.15 1.12 9.36
CA GLY A 119 9.78 1.03 10.68
C GLY A 119 9.96 2.40 11.33
N SER A 120 10.45 3.40 10.60
CA SER A 120 10.67 4.74 11.14
C SER A 120 9.37 5.50 11.44
N GLN A 121 8.32 5.25 10.64
CA GLN A 121 7.05 5.97 10.74
C GLN A 121 5.96 5.20 11.49
N ALA A 122 6.23 4.00 12.02
CA ALA A 122 5.22 3.16 12.68
C ALA A 122 4.50 3.86 13.85
N CYS A 123 5.20 4.76 14.55
CA CYS A 123 4.66 5.56 15.65
C CYS A 123 4.48 7.05 15.29
N GLY A 124 4.77 7.43 14.04
CA GLY A 124 4.70 8.81 13.57
C GLY A 124 3.28 9.26 13.23
N ASP A 125 3.10 10.57 13.06
CA ASP A 125 1.80 11.15 12.73
C ASP A 125 1.44 11.04 11.24
N SER A 126 2.41 10.78 10.36
CA SER A 126 2.22 10.74 8.91
C SER A 126 1.46 9.50 8.43
N THR A 127 0.13 9.58 8.55
CA THR A 127 -0.82 8.54 8.17
C THR A 127 -0.84 8.31 6.64
N LEU A 128 -0.51 9.34 5.85
CA LEU A 128 -0.58 9.26 4.39
C LEU A 128 0.60 8.53 3.76
N ALA A 129 1.83 8.80 4.22
CA ALA A 129 3.02 8.10 3.75
C ALA A 129 2.90 6.60 4.00
N LEU A 130 2.61 6.19 5.24
CA LEU A 130 2.38 4.79 5.61
C LEU A 130 1.35 4.11 4.69
N ARG A 131 0.21 4.76 4.45
CA ARG A 131 -0.86 4.22 3.61
C ARG A 131 -0.37 3.91 2.19
N TRP A 132 0.40 4.83 1.60
CA TRP A 132 0.90 4.67 0.23
C TRP A 132 2.04 3.66 0.17
N ILE A 133 2.96 3.67 1.12
CA ILE A 133 4.04 2.67 1.20
C ILE A 133 3.47 1.25 1.34
N LEU A 134 2.45 1.04 2.17
CA LEU A 134 1.75 -0.25 2.27
C LEU A 134 1.13 -0.67 0.93
N SER A 135 0.58 0.29 0.17
CA SER A 135 0.01 0.03 -1.16
C SER A 135 1.09 -0.34 -2.19
N CYS A 136 2.25 0.33 -2.11
CA CYS A 136 3.43 0.04 -2.93
C CYS A 136 3.98 -1.35 -2.63
N LEU A 137 4.16 -1.71 -1.34
CA LEU A 137 4.58 -3.04 -0.91
C LEU A 137 3.63 -4.14 -1.37
N ALA A 138 2.31 -3.93 -1.25
CA ALA A 138 1.33 -4.89 -1.75
C ALA A 138 1.45 -5.11 -3.27
N THR A 139 1.62 -4.02 -4.02
CA THR A 139 1.82 -4.09 -5.48
C THR A 139 3.11 -4.84 -5.83
N LEU A 140 4.19 -4.58 -5.09
CA LEU A 140 5.49 -5.22 -5.30
C LEU A 140 5.45 -6.73 -4.98
N LEU A 141 4.84 -7.11 -3.86
CA LEU A 141 4.72 -8.51 -3.41
C LEU A 141 3.88 -9.35 -4.38
N ARG A 142 2.82 -8.79 -4.96
CA ARG A 142 1.95 -9.48 -5.94
C ARG A 142 2.66 -9.90 -7.22
N ARG A 143 3.74 -9.22 -7.59
CA ARG A 143 4.53 -9.48 -8.81
C ARG A 143 5.64 -10.50 -8.59
N GLN A 144 5.87 -10.94 -7.35
CA GLN A 144 6.91 -11.92 -7.06
C GLN A 144 6.47 -13.31 -7.51
N ASN A 145 7.42 -14.08 -8.05
CA ASN A 145 7.19 -15.46 -8.43
C ASN A 145 7.06 -16.37 -7.19
N LEU A 146 6.55 -17.59 -7.40
CA LEU A 146 6.34 -18.55 -6.31
C LEU A 146 7.63 -18.91 -5.56
N LEU A 147 8.76 -19.06 -6.27
CA LEU A 147 10.05 -19.40 -5.64
C LEU A 147 10.50 -18.30 -4.68
N THR A 148 10.25 -17.03 -5.00
CA THR A 148 10.60 -15.90 -4.15
C THR A 148 9.92 -15.98 -2.78
N TRP A 149 8.71 -16.56 -2.70
CA TRP A 149 7.98 -16.74 -1.45
C TRP A 149 8.55 -17.83 -0.54
N ASN A 150 9.44 -18.69 -1.04
CA ASN A 150 10.16 -19.66 -0.21
C ASN A 150 11.29 -19.01 0.60
N TYR A 151 11.73 -17.80 0.24
CA TYR A 151 12.78 -17.11 0.98
C TYR A 151 12.22 -16.42 2.23
N PRO A 152 12.90 -16.54 3.38
CA PRO A 152 12.48 -15.87 4.62
C PRO A 152 12.32 -14.36 4.48
N VAL A 153 13.16 -13.70 3.67
CA VAL A 153 13.13 -12.24 3.46
C VAL A 153 11.78 -11.78 2.88
N THR A 154 11.21 -12.54 1.94
CA THR A 154 9.92 -12.21 1.32
C THR A 154 8.79 -12.34 2.34
N MET A 155 8.83 -13.40 3.15
CA MET A 155 7.88 -13.58 4.24
C MET A 155 8.02 -12.50 5.31
N GLN A 156 9.23 -12.05 5.63
CA GLN A 156 9.47 -10.94 6.56
C GLN A 156 8.86 -9.63 6.05
N VAL A 157 9.02 -9.31 4.76
CA VAL A 157 8.40 -8.12 4.14
C VAL A 157 6.87 -8.23 4.21
N PHE A 158 6.31 -9.40 3.90
CA PHE A 158 4.88 -9.66 4.02
C PHE A 158 4.37 -9.50 5.46
N HIS A 159 5.09 -10.06 6.44
CA HIS A 159 4.75 -9.91 7.86
C HIS A 159 4.85 -8.47 8.35
N GLY A 160 5.81 -7.72 7.80
CA GLY A 160 5.91 -6.28 7.96
C GLY A 160 4.62 -5.56 7.54
N LEU A 161 4.06 -5.91 6.39
CA LEU A 161 2.77 -5.37 5.93
C LEU A 161 1.60 -5.86 6.80
N LEU A 162 1.59 -7.14 7.16
CA LEU A 162 0.53 -7.79 7.94
C LEU A 162 0.37 -7.15 9.34
N SER A 163 1.47 -6.75 9.98
CA SER A 163 1.43 -6.12 11.32
C SER A 163 0.63 -4.80 11.33
N PHE A 164 0.55 -4.09 10.20
CA PHE A 164 -0.24 -2.86 10.08
C PHE A 164 -1.75 -3.11 9.96
N THR A 165 -2.21 -4.36 9.82
CA THR A 165 -3.66 -4.69 9.77
C THR A 165 -4.39 -4.50 11.10
N VAL A 166 -3.64 -4.25 12.18
CA VAL A 166 -4.16 -3.86 13.52
C VAL A 166 -3.77 -2.43 13.91
N HIS A 167 -3.17 -1.66 12.99
CA HIS A 167 -2.70 -0.30 13.27
C HIS A 167 -3.83 0.60 13.79
N VAL A 168 -3.54 1.48 14.75
CA VAL A 168 -4.55 2.33 15.42
C VAL A 168 -5.25 3.27 14.44
N LYS A 169 -4.50 3.88 13.51
CA LYS A 169 -5.04 4.80 12.49
C LYS A 169 -5.83 4.05 11.40
N PRO A 170 -7.14 4.32 11.21
CA PRO A 170 -8.00 3.56 10.28
C PRO A 170 -7.55 3.58 8.81
N LYS A 171 -6.99 4.69 8.32
CA LYS A 171 -6.54 4.82 6.93
C LYS A 171 -5.36 3.90 6.61
N VAL A 172 -4.43 3.75 7.56
CA VAL A 172 -3.27 2.83 7.45
C VAL A 172 -3.74 1.40 7.54
N ARG A 173 -4.56 1.09 8.55
CA ARG A 173 -5.12 -0.24 8.77
C ARG A 173 -5.88 -0.79 7.57
N LYS A 174 -6.80 0.02 7.01
CA LYS A 174 -7.57 -0.38 5.82
C LYS A 174 -6.69 -0.61 4.60
N ALA A 175 -5.62 0.16 4.44
CA ALA A 175 -4.67 -0.06 3.34
C ALA A 175 -3.84 -1.33 3.53
N ALA A 176 -3.39 -1.64 4.75
CA ALA A 176 -2.74 -2.91 5.05
C ALA A 176 -3.67 -4.09 4.79
N GLN A 177 -4.91 -4.04 5.30
CA GLN A 177 -5.91 -5.09 5.09
C GLN A 177 -6.23 -5.30 3.61
N HIS A 178 -6.44 -4.22 2.86
CA HIS A 178 -6.61 -4.29 1.41
C HIS A 178 -5.37 -4.88 0.72
N GLY A 179 -4.17 -4.48 1.16
CA GLY A 179 -2.90 -5.02 0.67
C GLY A 179 -2.81 -6.54 0.85
N VAL A 180 -3.03 -7.04 2.07
CA VAL A 180 -3.05 -8.48 2.37
C VAL A 180 -4.07 -9.21 1.49
N CYS A 181 -5.31 -8.72 1.41
CA CYS A 181 -6.33 -9.29 0.52
C CYS A 181 -5.88 -9.32 -0.94
N SER A 182 -5.27 -8.24 -1.43
CA SER A 182 -4.82 -8.16 -2.82
C SER A 182 -3.67 -9.13 -3.12
N ILE A 183 -2.79 -9.41 -2.15
CA ILE A 183 -1.69 -10.37 -2.29
C ILE A 183 -2.25 -11.79 -2.33
N LEU A 184 -3.00 -12.18 -1.30
CA LEU A 184 -3.47 -13.57 -1.16
C LEU A 184 -4.39 -14.02 -2.30
N ARG A 185 -5.14 -13.08 -2.88
CA ARG A 185 -6.10 -13.38 -3.95
C ARG A 185 -5.59 -13.05 -5.35
N GLY A 186 -4.49 -12.32 -5.46
CA GLY A 186 -4.17 -11.56 -6.68
C GLY A 186 -2.71 -11.57 -7.08
N SER A 187 -1.86 -12.39 -6.43
CA SER A 187 -0.51 -12.68 -6.90
C SER A 187 -0.56 -13.40 -8.25
N GLU A 188 0.31 -13.01 -9.19
CA GLU A 188 0.22 -13.46 -10.58
C GLU A 188 0.35 -14.98 -10.73
N PHE A 189 1.19 -15.62 -9.91
CA PHE A 189 1.42 -17.06 -9.96
C PHE A 189 0.19 -17.91 -9.57
N LEU A 190 -0.90 -17.30 -9.09
CA LEU A 190 -2.14 -18.00 -8.76
C LEU A 190 -3.05 -18.26 -9.96
N PHE A 191 -2.75 -17.70 -11.14
CA PHE A 191 -3.62 -17.76 -12.32
C PHE A 191 -3.00 -18.47 -13.53
N GLY A 192 -1.80 -19.03 -13.39
CA GLY A 192 -1.10 -19.73 -14.47
C GLY A 192 -1.20 -21.26 -14.38
N ASP A 193 -0.68 -21.94 -15.40
CA ASP A 193 -0.54 -23.39 -15.38
C ASP A 193 0.38 -23.82 -14.22
N GLY A 194 -0.09 -24.77 -13.41
CA GLY A 194 0.62 -25.20 -12.20
C GLY A 194 0.49 -24.23 -11.01
N ALA A 195 -0.49 -23.31 -11.05
CA ALA A 195 -0.80 -22.45 -9.91
C ALA A 195 -1.06 -23.29 -8.64
N PRO A 196 -0.44 -22.93 -7.49
CA PRO A 196 -0.75 -23.59 -6.24
C PRO A 196 -2.20 -23.25 -5.83
N PRO A 197 -2.89 -24.16 -5.12
CA PRO A 197 -4.29 -23.94 -4.71
C PRO A 197 -4.44 -22.77 -3.72
N HIS A 198 -3.36 -22.44 -2.99
CA HIS A 198 -3.35 -21.37 -2.01
C HIS A 198 -2.03 -20.60 -2.07
N HIS A 199 -2.10 -19.32 -1.72
CA HIS A 199 -0.92 -18.48 -1.55
C HIS A 199 -0.04 -18.97 -0.37
N PRO A 200 1.31 -19.03 -0.47
CA PRO A 200 2.18 -19.50 0.63
C PRO A 200 1.98 -18.74 1.95
N ALA A 201 1.67 -17.45 1.88
CA ALA A 201 1.38 -16.62 3.04
C ALA A 201 0.00 -16.85 3.70
N ALA A 202 -0.87 -17.70 3.14
CA ALA A 202 -2.23 -17.91 3.64
C ALA A 202 -2.25 -18.44 5.08
N ILE A 203 -1.45 -19.48 5.36
CA ILE A 203 -1.39 -20.12 6.68
C ILE A 203 -0.88 -19.14 7.73
N SER A 204 0.16 -18.36 7.42
CA SER A 204 0.74 -17.42 8.38
C SER A 204 -0.20 -16.24 8.64
N THR A 205 -0.98 -15.82 7.63
CA THR A 205 -2.03 -14.81 7.79
C THR A 205 -3.16 -15.30 8.69
N ALA A 206 -3.63 -16.53 8.48
CA ALA A 206 -4.66 -17.13 9.33
C ALA A 206 -4.22 -17.21 10.80
N LYS A 207 -2.99 -17.68 11.04
CA LYS A 207 -2.40 -17.73 12.38
C LYS A 207 -2.34 -16.36 13.04
N PHE A 208 -1.90 -15.34 12.31
CA PHE A 208 -1.86 -13.96 12.82
C PHE A 208 -3.26 -13.47 13.22
N CYS A 209 -4.27 -13.66 12.36
CA CYS A 209 -5.64 -13.26 12.68
C CYS A 209 -6.18 -13.98 13.92
N VAL A 210 -5.94 -15.28 14.05
CA VAL A 210 -6.33 -16.06 15.23
C VAL A 210 -5.66 -15.52 16.49
N GLN A 211 -4.34 -15.31 16.45
CA GLN A 211 -3.58 -14.79 17.59
C GLN A 211 -4.07 -13.40 18.04
N GLU A 212 -4.31 -12.49 17.11
CA GLU A 212 -4.81 -11.15 17.44
C GLU A 212 -6.21 -11.16 18.02
N ILE A 213 -7.08 -12.07 17.55
CA ILE A 213 -8.43 -12.27 18.12
C ILE A 213 -8.33 -12.86 19.53
N GLU A 214 -7.53 -13.91 19.72
CA GLU A 214 -7.37 -14.56 21.02
C GLU A 214 -6.77 -13.60 22.07
N LYS A 215 -5.79 -12.79 21.66
CA LYS A 215 -5.18 -11.76 22.51
C LYS A 215 -6.16 -10.64 22.89
N SER A 216 -7.02 -10.24 21.97
CA SER A 216 -7.94 -9.11 22.15
C SER A 216 -9.26 -9.49 22.82
N GLY A 217 -9.66 -10.77 22.75
CA GLY A 217 -10.93 -11.26 23.29
C GLY A 217 -12.14 -10.79 22.47
N GLY A 218 -13.36 -10.94 23.02
CA GLY A 218 -14.61 -10.58 22.33
C GLY A 218 -15.46 -9.51 23.02
N SER A 219 -14.87 -8.73 23.93
CA SER A 219 -15.60 -7.64 24.60
C SER A 219 -15.87 -6.46 23.66
N LYS A 220 -16.66 -5.48 24.12
CA LYS A 220 -17.03 -4.28 23.34
C LYS A 220 -15.81 -3.39 23.04
N GLU A 221 -14.80 -3.45 23.88
CA GLU A 221 -13.55 -2.70 23.80
C GLU A 221 -12.53 -3.35 22.85
N ALA A 222 -12.77 -4.62 22.46
CA ALA A 222 -11.90 -5.42 21.59
C ALA A 222 -12.02 -5.01 20.11
N THR A 223 -11.74 -3.74 19.80
CA THR A 223 -11.83 -3.20 18.43
C THR A 223 -10.91 -3.94 17.45
N THR A 224 -9.75 -4.42 17.92
CA THR A 224 -8.85 -5.28 17.14
C THR A 224 -9.53 -6.57 16.67
N THR A 225 -10.32 -7.21 17.53
CA THR A 225 -11.12 -8.38 17.14
C THR A 225 -12.06 -8.03 16.00
N LEU A 226 -12.81 -6.94 16.08
CA LEU A 226 -13.70 -6.50 14.99
C LEU A 226 -12.91 -6.24 13.68
N HIS A 227 -11.70 -5.68 13.77
CA HIS A 227 -10.83 -5.48 12.61
C HIS A 227 -10.38 -6.81 11.99
N MET A 228 -10.01 -7.80 12.80
CA MET A 228 -9.61 -9.13 12.33
C MET A 228 -10.79 -9.92 11.78
N LEU A 229 -11.98 -9.83 12.38
CA LEU A 229 -13.20 -10.43 11.84
C LEU A 229 -13.55 -9.86 10.45
N THR A 230 -13.37 -8.55 10.27
CA THR A 230 -13.57 -7.90 8.97
C THR A 230 -12.57 -8.38 7.94
N LEU A 231 -11.30 -8.56 8.33
CA LEU A 231 -10.26 -9.10 7.46
C LEU A 231 -10.53 -10.59 7.12
N LEU A 232 -10.93 -11.40 8.11
CA LEU A 232 -11.25 -12.81 7.92
C LEU A 232 -12.48 -13.00 7.02
N ARG A 233 -13.50 -12.13 7.11
CA ARG A 233 -14.60 -12.15 6.13
C ARG A 233 -14.07 -12.15 4.69
N ASP A 234 -13.05 -11.35 4.45
CA ASP A 234 -12.46 -11.22 3.13
C ASP A 234 -11.51 -12.41 2.83
N LEU A 235 -10.76 -12.93 3.78
CA LEU A 235 -9.70 -13.91 3.50
C LEU A 235 -10.09 -15.38 3.66
N LEU A 236 -11.10 -15.69 4.47
CA LEU A 236 -11.44 -17.05 4.88
C LEU A 236 -11.66 -18.01 3.70
N PRO A 237 -12.30 -17.63 2.58
CA PRO A 237 -12.43 -18.49 1.40
C PRO A 237 -11.11 -18.90 0.73
N TYR A 238 -10.04 -18.13 0.94
CA TYR A 238 -8.76 -18.30 0.25
C TYR A 238 -7.75 -19.10 1.07
N PHE A 239 -8.12 -19.49 2.29
CA PHE A 239 -7.25 -20.26 3.18
C PHE A 239 -7.35 -21.77 2.91
N PRO A 240 -6.27 -22.53 3.14
CA PRO A 240 -6.33 -23.98 3.11
C PRO A 240 -7.18 -24.53 4.25
N ALA A 241 -7.78 -25.70 4.06
CA ALA A 241 -8.74 -26.29 5.02
C ALA A 241 -8.28 -26.31 6.50
N PRO A 242 -7.02 -26.64 6.84
CA PRO A 242 -6.56 -26.58 8.24
C PRO A 242 -6.60 -25.17 8.83
N ALA A 243 -6.28 -24.15 8.02
CA ALA A 243 -6.33 -22.75 8.43
C ALA A 243 -7.79 -22.26 8.54
N VAL A 244 -8.67 -22.66 7.62
CA VAL A 244 -10.12 -22.40 7.71
C VAL A 244 -10.67 -22.97 9.01
N LYS A 245 -10.39 -24.24 9.32
CA LYS A 245 -10.82 -24.89 10.56
C LYS A 245 -10.41 -24.08 11.79
N SER A 246 -9.13 -23.72 11.90
CA SER A 246 -8.61 -22.94 13.03
C SER A 246 -9.31 -21.59 13.15
N CYS A 247 -9.48 -20.86 12.04
CA CYS A 247 -10.22 -19.60 12.06
C CYS A 247 -11.68 -19.80 12.51
N CYS A 248 -12.39 -20.80 11.99
CA CYS A 248 -13.78 -21.09 12.36
C CYS A 248 -13.94 -21.43 13.84
N GLU A 249 -13.02 -22.23 14.42
CA GLU A 249 -13.01 -22.53 15.86
C GLU A 249 -12.85 -21.25 16.70
N THR A 250 -11.94 -20.35 16.30
CA THR A 250 -11.75 -19.06 16.96
C THR A 250 -12.99 -18.15 16.82
N LEU A 251 -13.61 -18.10 15.63
CA LEU A 251 -14.84 -17.34 15.38
C LEU A 251 -15.98 -17.81 16.28
N LEU A 252 -16.22 -19.13 16.35
CA LEU A 252 -17.24 -19.72 17.22
C LEU A 252 -16.96 -19.40 18.69
N ARG A 253 -15.70 -19.49 19.12
CA ARG A 253 -15.30 -19.16 20.50
C ARG A 253 -15.61 -17.72 20.85
N VAL A 254 -15.28 -16.74 20.00
CA VAL A 254 -15.57 -15.33 20.34
C VAL A 254 -17.06 -15.00 20.29
N MET A 255 -17.87 -15.74 19.53
CA MET A 255 -19.33 -15.60 19.53
C MET A 255 -19.96 -15.98 20.87
N THR A 256 -19.32 -16.85 21.67
CA THR A 256 -19.85 -17.22 23.00
C THR A 256 -19.73 -16.09 24.02
N LEU A 257 -19.00 -15.02 23.70
CA LEU A 257 -18.80 -13.86 24.58
C LEU A 257 -19.96 -12.84 24.52
N SER A 258 -21.05 -13.18 23.81
CA SER A 258 -22.35 -12.48 23.79
C SER A 258 -22.32 -11.00 23.36
N HIS A 259 -21.25 -10.55 22.70
CA HIS A 259 -21.20 -9.20 22.14
C HIS A 259 -21.80 -9.16 20.73
N VAL A 260 -22.94 -8.46 20.58
CA VAL A 260 -23.76 -8.45 19.36
C VAL A 260 -22.97 -8.12 18.09
N LEU A 261 -22.07 -7.12 18.14
CA LEU A 261 -21.28 -6.75 16.96
C LEU A 261 -20.24 -7.80 16.58
N VAL A 262 -19.62 -8.46 17.57
CA VAL A 262 -18.65 -9.54 17.34
C VAL A 262 -19.37 -10.71 16.68
N THR A 263 -20.54 -11.09 17.21
CA THR A 263 -21.37 -12.15 16.64
C THR A 263 -21.80 -11.82 15.20
N ALA A 264 -22.28 -10.60 14.94
CA ALA A 264 -22.67 -10.18 13.60
C ALA A 264 -21.49 -10.20 12.61
N CYS A 265 -20.30 -9.75 13.02
CA CYS A 265 -19.11 -9.78 12.18
C CYS A 265 -18.60 -11.21 11.92
N ALA A 266 -18.62 -12.09 12.93
CA ALA A 266 -18.26 -13.49 12.76
C ALA A 266 -19.23 -14.21 11.80
N MET A 267 -20.55 -13.97 11.93
CA MET A 267 -21.55 -14.50 11.00
C MET A 267 -21.34 -14.01 9.56
N LYS A 268 -20.94 -12.74 9.36
CA LYS A 268 -20.57 -12.25 8.02
C LYS A 268 -19.36 -12.97 7.46
N ALA A 269 -18.39 -13.35 8.30
CA ALA A 269 -17.23 -14.12 7.86
C ALA A 269 -17.62 -15.55 7.45
N PHE A 270 -18.47 -16.22 8.23
CA PHE A 270 -19.04 -17.52 7.84
C PHE A 270 -19.83 -17.44 6.55
N HIS A 271 -20.71 -16.44 6.42
CA HIS A 271 -21.48 -16.23 5.20
C HIS A 271 -20.55 -16.08 3.98
N SER A 272 -19.49 -15.29 4.09
CA SER A 272 -18.53 -15.15 2.99
C SER A 272 -17.77 -16.44 2.67
N LEU A 273 -17.49 -17.30 3.65
CA LEU A 273 -16.88 -18.61 3.43
C LEU A 273 -17.79 -19.54 2.63
N PHE A 274 -19.09 -19.58 2.96
CA PHE A 274 -20.04 -20.47 2.30
C PHE A 274 -20.61 -19.93 0.98
N ALA A 275 -20.45 -18.63 0.71
CA ALA A 275 -20.91 -17.99 -0.52
C ALA A 275 -19.87 -17.93 -1.64
N ALA A 276 -18.60 -18.20 -1.32
CA ALA A 276 -17.48 -18.23 -2.26
C ALA A 276 -17.35 -19.60 -2.93
#